data_AF-A0A842X1K2-F1
#
_entry.id   AF-A0A842X1K2-F1
#
_cell.length_a   1.000
_cell.length_b   1.000
_cell.length_c   1.000
_cell.angle_alpha   90.00
_cell.angle_beta   90.00
_cell.angle_gamma   90.00
#
_symmetry.space_group_name_H-M   'P 1'
#
loop_
_entity.id
_entity.type
_entity.pdbx_description
1 polymer ?
#
loop_
_entity_poly.entity_id
_entity_poly.type
_entity_poly.pdbx_seq_one_letter_code
_entity_poly.pdbx_strand_id
1 'polypeptide(L)'
;MDYTLAMNISGLVVSIIISFSLLIYVKRIREIYGTLTIYTQRALTAFGIAGIFVTLSVLAGMMEPLRFIITGFNALFLGFVLIAQMNILFQEGNRARNGTIITAFLIVPVIFENIQRLFTGTSILILFAPILALFLIATFFFALTLLKENPTIFTGSLTLLLLMYIMTWWLASTGFVWSNPEYYIFVNAPLIVGAAIFGSIRKPPRTMITILLFGTGLTICIPLIIVALSFGTYVIWSFVLACLITGLCILAPLDFFLGELTRTEARVPKYIALVLGSISLLLFTHSLSWAVYISQNEVFNRYMIWFDVLLGCFGLTGITLAAASTALGERGYSVTREIIISFCTFITILAIPEVADGRWVAGDLWILLGPFLIWSIVLFIRTSWRLYKIGAGRAASRFVLFVISALLAALSAMYVEDFQFELALILLGVAAAAAIGVSPPFAKIISTLRGTSSQQSS
;
A
#
# COMPACT_ATOMS: atom_id res chain seq x y z
N MET A 1 -22.88 -9.66 5.75
CA MET A 1 -21.52 -9.79 6.32
C MET A 1 -21.36 -8.73 7.41
N ASP A 2 -20.64 -9.00 8.51
CA ASP A 2 -20.39 -7.99 9.56
C ASP A 2 -19.07 -7.23 9.30
N TYR A 3 -19.19 -6.07 8.67
CA TYR A 3 -18.04 -5.23 8.34
C TYR A 3 -17.47 -4.48 9.55
N THR A 4 -18.25 -4.28 10.61
CA THR A 4 -17.75 -3.71 11.87
C THR A 4 -16.78 -4.68 12.53
N LEU A 5 -17.12 -5.97 12.52
CA LEU A 5 -16.21 -7.02 12.96
C LEU A 5 -14.96 -7.09 12.07
N ALA A 6 -15.10 -7.00 10.74
CA ALA A 6 -13.96 -6.97 9.81
C ALA A 6 -13.03 -5.78 10.10
N MET A 7 -13.59 -4.60 10.35
CA MET A 7 -12.84 -3.39 10.71
C MET A 7 -12.05 -3.56 12.02
N ASN A 8 -12.65 -4.18 13.04
CA ASN A 8 -11.96 -4.46 14.31
C ASN A 8 -10.83 -5.48 14.12
N ILE A 9 -11.07 -6.58 13.39
CA ILE A 9 -10.02 -7.57 13.09
C ILE A 9 -8.90 -6.94 12.26
N SER A 10 -9.24 -6.06 11.30
CA SER A 10 -8.28 -5.29 10.50
C SER A 10 -7.37 -4.43 11.37
N GLY A 11 -7.96 -3.72 12.35
CA GLY A 11 -7.21 -2.97 13.36
C GLY A 11 -6.21 -3.86 14.12
N LEU A 12 -6.62 -5.07 14.50
CA LEU A 12 -5.76 -6.03 15.20
C LEU A 12 -4.60 -6.50 14.31
N VAL A 13 -4.90 -6.86 13.06
CA VAL A 13 -3.90 -7.31 12.08
C VAL A 13 -2.87 -6.22 11.83
N VAL A 14 -3.30 -4.97 11.60
CA VAL A 14 -2.37 -3.86 11.34
C VAL A 14 -1.55 -3.51 12.58
N SER A 15 -2.13 -3.58 13.79
CA SER A 15 -1.42 -3.41 15.06
C SER A 15 -0.32 -4.45 15.24
N ILE A 16 -0.54 -5.71 14.84
CA ILE A 16 0.50 -6.76 14.86
C ILE A 16 1.61 -6.43 13.86
N ILE A 17 1.24 -6.04 12.63
CA ILE A 17 2.19 -5.73 11.56
C ILE A 17 3.09 -4.56 11.96
N ILE A 18 2.52 -3.45 12.43
CA ILE A 18 3.29 -2.28 12.85
C ILE A 18 4.16 -2.58 14.08
N SER A 19 3.66 -3.36 15.05
CA SER A 19 4.44 -3.79 16.21
C SER A 19 5.67 -4.60 15.80
N PHE A 20 5.50 -5.56 14.88
CA PHE A 20 6.61 -6.35 14.37
C PHE A 20 7.63 -5.48 13.60
N SER A 21 7.14 -4.56 12.76
CA SER A 21 8.00 -3.59 12.07
C SER A 21 8.75 -2.66 13.04
N LEU A 22 8.13 -2.25 14.14
CA LEU A 22 8.77 -1.46 15.19
C LEU A 22 9.85 -2.24 15.93
N LEU A 23 9.65 -3.53 16.21
CA LEU A 23 10.70 -4.38 16.78
C LEU A 23 11.91 -4.49 15.84
N ILE A 24 11.67 -4.66 14.53
CA ILE A 24 12.72 -4.65 13.51
C ILE A 24 13.44 -3.30 13.51
N TYR A 25 12.69 -2.20 13.57
CA TYR A 25 13.22 -0.84 13.61
C TYR A 25 14.16 -0.64 14.80
N VAL A 26 13.68 -0.93 16.02
CA VAL A 26 14.45 -0.78 17.26
C VAL A 26 15.74 -1.61 17.20
N LYS A 27 15.66 -2.87 16.75
CA LYS A 27 16.83 -3.74 16.60
C LYS A 27 17.87 -3.12 15.65
N ARG A 28 17.44 -2.67 14.47
CA ARG A 28 18.35 -2.11 13.44
C ARG A 28 18.96 -0.77 13.82
N ILE A 29 18.23 0.05 14.59
CA ILE A 29 18.74 1.33 15.09
C ILE A 29 19.76 1.10 16.19
N ARG A 30 19.53 0.14 17.10
CA ARG A 30 20.48 -0.23 18.16
C ARG A 30 21.84 -0.64 17.59
N GLU A 31 21.87 -1.35 16.46
CA GLU A 31 23.09 -1.78 15.78
C GLU A 31 23.98 -0.62 15.29
N ILE A 32 23.40 0.54 14.97
CA ILE A 32 24.14 1.72 14.45
C ILE A 32 24.14 2.90 15.41
N TYR A 33 23.55 2.74 16.59
CA TYR A 33 23.31 3.86 17.50
C TYR A 33 24.61 4.61 17.83
N GLY A 34 25.69 3.86 18.10
CA GLY A 34 27.00 4.42 18.43
C GLY A 34 27.70 5.19 17.30
N THR A 35 27.28 5.04 16.05
CA THR A 35 27.91 5.70 14.89
C THR A 35 27.16 6.95 14.42
N LEU A 36 26.01 7.26 15.04
CA LEU A 36 25.13 8.35 14.63
C LEU A 36 25.39 9.62 15.43
N THR A 37 25.14 10.79 14.82
CA THR A 37 25.14 12.06 15.56
C THR A 37 24.03 12.09 16.61
N ILE A 38 24.21 12.87 17.67
CA ILE A 38 23.22 13.02 18.75
C ILE A 38 21.85 13.46 18.20
N TYR A 39 21.83 14.36 17.21
CA TYR A 39 20.59 14.84 16.60
C TYR A 39 19.87 13.74 15.82
N THR A 40 20.62 12.94 15.05
CA THR A 40 20.07 11.78 14.34
C THR A 40 19.56 10.71 15.30
N GLN A 41 20.30 10.44 16.39
CA GLN A 41 19.84 9.53 17.44
C GLN A 41 18.52 9.99 18.05
N ARG A 42 18.42 11.27 18.42
CA ARG A 42 17.18 11.86 18.98
C ARG A 42 16.02 11.80 17.99
N ALA A 43 16.26 12.13 16.73
CA ALA A 43 15.24 12.06 15.69
C ALA A 43 14.70 10.64 15.49
N LEU A 44 15.59 9.64 15.39
CA LEU A 44 15.22 8.24 15.22
C LEU A 44 14.50 7.69 16.47
N THR A 45 14.95 8.09 17.67
CA THR A 45 14.30 7.69 18.92
C THR A 45 12.89 8.28 19.01
N ALA A 46 12.72 9.57 18.72
CA ALA A 46 11.43 10.23 18.67
C ALA A 46 10.51 9.58 17.62
N PHE A 47 11.01 9.27 16.43
CA PHE A 47 10.24 8.60 15.39
C PHE A 47 9.79 7.18 15.81
N GLY A 48 10.65 6.42 16.50
CA GLY A 48 10.29 5.13 17.08
C GLY A 48 9.20 5.24 18.16
N ILE A 49 9.31 6.24 19.05
CA ILE A 49 8.31 6.51 20.09
C ILE A 49 6.96 6.93 19.46
N ALA A 50 6.99 7.73 18.40
CA ALA A 50 5.79 8.06 17.63
C ALA A 50 5.07 6.79 17.13
N GLY A 51 5.85 5.82 16.62
CA GLY A 51 5.33 4.52 16.21
C GLY A 51 4.65 3.73 17.33
N ILE A 52 5.16 3.79 18.56
CA ILE A 52 4.51 3.17 19.72
C ILE A 52 3.14 3.83 19.95
N PHE A 53 3.07 5.15 19.99
CA PHE A 53 1.83 5.86 20.27
C PHE A 53 0.78 5.71 19.18
N VAL A 54 1.16 5.68 17.90
CA VAL A 54 0.20 5.42 16.83
C VAL A 54 -0.35 3.99 16.91
N THR A 55 0.46 3.02 17.33
CA THR A 55 0.01 1.64 17.56
C THR A 55 -0.97 1.54 18.74
N LEU A 56 -0.65 2.22 19.84
CA LEU A 56 -1.53 2.28 21.03
C LEU A 56 -2.85 3.01 20.74
N SER A 57 -2.83 4.02 19.89
CA SER A 57 -4.04 4.73 19.43
C SER A 57 -5.05 3.79 18.77
N VAL A 58 -4.56 2.87 17.94
CA VAL A 58 -5.40 1.88 17.24
C VAL A 58 -5.99 0.88 18.22
N LEU A 59 -5.16 0.32 19.11
CA LEU A 59 -5.62 -0.61 20.14
C LEU A 59 -6.66 0.04 21.06
N ALA A 60 -6.45 1.30 21.46
CA ALA A 60 -7.42 2.07 22.23
C ALA A 60 -8.71 2.34 21.44
N GLY A 61 -8.61 2.56 20.12
CA GLY A 61 -9.76 2.71 19.22
C GLY A 61 -10.68 1.49 19.16
N MET A 62 -10.09 0.31 19.24
CA MET A 62 -10.80 -0.98 19.22
C MET A 62 -11.52 -1.28 20.54
N MET A 63 -11.05 -0.74 21.66
CA MET A 63 -11.61 -1.00 22.99
C MET A 63 -12.50 0.18 23.41
N GLU A 64 -13.82 0.00 23.40
CA GLU A 64 -14.79 1.04 23.76
C GLU A 64 -14.43 1.80 25.07
N PRO A 65 -14.03 1.13 26.17
CA PRO A 65 -13.64 1.81 27.41
C PRO A 65 -12.39 2.69 27.29
N LEU A 66 -11.54 2.47 26.29
CA LEU A 66 -10.30 3.21 26.07
C LEU A 66 -10.42 4.25 24.94
N ARG A 67 -11.59 4.43 24.33
CA ARG A 67 -11.72 5.39 23.22
C ARG A 67 -11.47 6.83 23.64
N PHE A 68 -11.63 7.15 24.93
CA PHE A 68 -11.38 8.49 25.44
C PHE A 68 -9.92 8.90 25.35
N ILE A 69 -8.94 7.97 25.37
CA ILE A 69 -7.48 8.26 25.33
C ILE A 69 -6.88 8.41 23.92
N ILE A 70 -7.66 8.13 22.87
CA ILE A 70 -7.18 8.15 21.47
C ILE A 70 -6.60 9.52 21.09
N THR A 71 -7.25 10.62 21.51
CA THR A 71 -6.79 11.99 21.22
C THR A 71 -5.42 12.26 21.83
N GLY A 72 -5.18 11.75 23.05
CA GLY A 72 -3.89 11.83 23.73
C GLY A 72 -2.79 11.06 22.99
N PHE A 73 -3.06 9.82 22.59
CA PHE A 73 -2.10 9.03 21.81
C PHE A 73 -1.80 9.63 20.44
N ASN A 74 -2.80 10.20 19.77
CA ASN A 74 -2.61 10.90 18.51
C ASN A 74 -1.79 12.19 18.66
N ALA A 75 -2.00 12.95 19.74
CA ALA A 75 -1.16 14.12 20.04
C ALA A 75 0.29 13.72 20.31
N LEU A 76 0.52 12.63 21.04
CA LEU A 76 1.85 12.09 21.29
C LEU A 76 2.49 11.62 19.98
N PHE A 77 1.78 10.87 19.14
CA PHE A 77 2.25 10.48 17.81
C PHE A 77 2.72 11.69 16.99
N LEU A 78 1.84 12.68 16.77
CA LEU A 78 2.17 13.86 15.97
C LEU A 78 3.30 14.70 16.61
N GLY A 79 3.28 14.86 17.93
CA GLY A 79 4.31 15.58 18.66
C GLY A 79 5.68 14.94 18.54
N PHE A 80 5.78 13.61 18.65
CA PHE A 80 7.05 12.90 18.46
C PHE A 80 7.51 12.90 16.99
N VAL A 81 6.60 12.87 16.01
CA VAL A 81 6.95 13.09 14.60
C VAL A 81 7.51 14.50 14.40
N LEU A 82 6.89 15.52 15.00
CA LEU A 82 7.35 16.91 14.92
C LEU A 82 8.74 17.07 15.51
N ILE A 83 8.98 16.49 16.69
CA ILE A 83 10.31 16.47 17.34
C ILE A 83 11.33 15.79 16.42
N ALA A 84 10.97 14.67 15.79
CA ALA A 84 11.85 13.96 14.87
C ALA A 84 12.24 14.85 13.68
N GLN A 85 11.27 15.52 13.06
CA GLN A 85 11.51 16.43 11.93
C GLN A 85 12.35 17.64 12.33
N MET A 86 12.07 18.25 13.48
CA MET A 86 12.83 19.40 13.99
C MET A 86 14.29 19.06 14.25
N ASN A 87 14.59 17.86 14.81
CA ASN A 87 15.97 17.42 15.03
C ASN A 87 16.71 17.08 13.73
N ILE A 88 15.99 16.81 12.63
CA ILE A 88 16.60 16.61 11.30
C ILE A 88 16.86 17.95 10.62
N LEU A 89 15.89 18.86 10.61
CA LEU A 89 15.97 20.16 9.93
C LEU A 89 16.90 21.14 10.65
N PHE A 90 16.79 21.23 11.98
CA PHE A 90 17.51 22.23 12.77
C PHE A 90 18.63 21.55 13.55
N GLN A 91 19.78 21.37 12.90
CA GLN A 91 20.97 20.82 13.57
C GLN A 91 21.61 21.82 14.57
N GLU A 92 21.17 23.08 14.53
CA GLU A 92 21.49 24.09 15.55
C GLU A 92 20.81 23.74 16.89
N GLY A 93 21.62 23.40 17.90
CA GLY A 93 21.13 22.85 19.17
C GLY A 93 20.07 23.67 19.90
N ASN A 94 20.08 25.00 19.77
CA ASN A 94 19.10 25.86 20.44
C ASN A 94 17.71 25.84 19.77
N ARG A 95 17.64 25.81 18.43
CA ARG A 95 16.35 25.83 17.71
C ARG A 95 15.61 24.50 17.85
N ALA A 96 16.28 23.37 17.65
CA ALA A 96 15.68 22.05 17.86
C ALA A 96 15.27 21.81 19.32
N ARG A 97 16.07 22.28 20.30
CA ARG A 97 15.73 22.19 21.72
C ARG A 97 14.49 23.02 22.05
N ASN A 98 14.42 24.28 21.63
CA ASN A 98 13.28 25.15 21.88
C ASN A 98 12.00 24.59 21.23
N GLY A 99 12.10 24.11 19.98
CA GLY A 99 10.98 23.45 19.30
C GLY A 99 10.50 22.19 20.02
N THR A 100 11.41 21.38 20.56
CA THR A 100 11.08 20.20 21.38
C THR A 100 10.35 20.60 22.68
N ILE A 101 10.82 21.65 23.36
CA ILE A 101 10.19 22.16 24.60
C ILE A 101 8.77 22.68 24.30
N ILE A 102 8.61 23.47 23.24
CA ILE A 102 7.30 24.00 22.82
C ILE A 102 6.35 22.84 22.48
N THR A 103 6.83 21.85 21.74
CA THR A 103 6.05 20.66 21.39
C THR A 103 5.60 19.90 22.64
N ALA A 104 6.51 19.65 23.59
CA ALA A 104 6.19 18.99 24.85
C ALA A 104 5.16 19.78 25.67
N PHE A 105 5.30 21.11 25.75
CA PHE A 105 4.36 21.97 26.45
C PHE A 105 2.96 21.93 25.84
N LEU A 106 2.85 21.87 24.50
CA LEU A 106 1.56 21.77 23.80
C LEU A 106 0.88 20.41 23.94
N ILE A 107 1.62 19.33 24.22
CA ILE A 107 1.05 17.99 24.47
C ILE A 107 0.37 17.91 25.85
N VAL A 108 0.94 18.57 26.87
CA VAL A 108 0.45 18.50 28.26
C VAL A 108 -1.04 18.84 28.40
N PRO A 109 -1.56 19.94 27.80
CA PRO A 109 -2.98 20.25 27.81
C PRO A 109 -3.84 19.12 27.23
N VAL A 110 -3.41 18.46 26.16
CA VAL A 110 -4.16 17.35 25.55
C VAL A 110 -4.20 16.14 26.49
N ILE A 111 -3.07 15.79 27.13
CA ILE A 111 -3.04 14.71 28.13
C ILE A 111 -3.98 15.05 29.31
N PHE A 112 -3.97 16.30 29.76
CA PHE A 112 -4.86 16.75 30.83
C PHE A 112 -6.34 16.62 30.45
N GLU A 113 -6.72 16.92 29.20
CA GLU A 113 -8.10 16.69 28.72
C GLU A 113 -8.50 15.22 28.82
N ASN A 114 -7.62 14.30 28.43
CA ASN A 114 -7.91 12.86 28.50
C ASN A 114 -8.13 12.41 29.94
N ILE A 115 -7.32 12.92 30.88
CA ILE A 115 -7.47 12.63 32.32
C ILE A 115 -8.78 13.25 32.83
N GLN A 116 -9.07 14.51 32.49
CA GLN A 116 -10.30 15.17 32.90
C GLN A 116 -11.54 14.41 32.38
N ARG A 117 -11.54 14.03 31.10
CA ARG A 117 -12.61 13.27 30.46
C ARG A 117 -12.86 11.93 31.14
N LEU A 118 -11.82 11.27 31.65
CA LEU A 118 -11.96 10.04 32.45
C LEU A 118 -12.77 10.28 33.73
N PHE A 119 -12.58 11.43 34.40
CA PHE A 119 -13.25 11.75 35.66
C PHE A 119 -14.61 12.40 35.49
N THR A 120 -14.80 13.24 34.46
CA THR A 120 -16.03 14.04 34.30
C THR A 120 -16.96 13.49 33.22
N GLY A 121 -16.51 12.56 32.37
CA GLY A 121 -17.28 12.05 31.23
C GLY A 121 -17.53 13.07 30.11
N THR A 122 -17.25 14.35 30.35
CA THR A 122 -17.43 15.46 29.43
C THR A 122 -16.13 15.78 28.71
N SER A 123 -16.19 15.90 27.38
CA SER A 123 -15.05 16.34 26.59
C SER A 123 -15.14 17.84 26.31
N ILE A 124 -14.03 18.54 26.46
CA ILE A 124 -13.89 19.95 26.08
C ILE A 124 -13.20 20.04 24.71
N LEU A 125 -13.65 19.23 23.75
CA LEU A 125 -13.08 19.08 22.41
C LEU A 125 -12.79 20.41 21.70
N ILE A 126 -13.61 21.44 21.94
CA ILE A 126 -13.46 22.78 21.36
C ILE A 126 -12.12 23.44 21.73
N LEU A 127 -11.59 23.18 22.93
CA LEU A 127 -10.33 23.76 23.41
C LEU A 127 -9.09 23.02 22.90
N PHE A 128 -9.20 21.72 22.58
CA PHE A 128 -8.04 20.87 22.28
C PHE A 128 -7.95 20.42 20.80
N ALA A 129 -9.05 20.46 20.06
CA ALA A 129 -9.05 20.26 18.61
C ALA A 129 -8.12 21.24 17.86
N PRO A 130 -8.01 22.54 18.23
CA PRO A 130 -7.06 23.46 17.60
C PRO A 130 -5.59 23.04 17.80
N ILE A 131 -5.25 22.42 18.93
CA ILE A 131 -3.87 21.97 19.22
C ILE A 131 -3.50 20.79 18.32
N LEU A 132 -4.40 19.81 18.18
CA LEU A 132 -4.20 18.68 17.25
C LEU A 132 -4.10 19.16 15.80
N ALA A 133 -4.95 20.11 15.39
CA ALA A 133 -4.88 20.72 14.06
C ALA A 133 -3.54 21.45 13.85
N LEU A 134 -3.06 22.20 14.85
CA LEU A 134 -1.74 22.85 14.80
C LEU A 134 -0.61 21.83 14.64
N PHE A 135 -0.64 20.72 15.39
CA PHE A 135 0.34 19.65 15.23
C PHE A 135 0.31 19.03 13.85
N LEU A 136 -0.88 18.78 13.30
CA LEU A 136 -1.05 18.22 11.98
C LEU A 136 -0.50 19.16 10.89
N ILE A 137 -0.85 20.45 10.95
CA ILE A 137 -0.36 21.47 10.01
C ILE A 137 1.16 21.61 10.12
N ALA A 138 1.70 21.70 11.35
CA ALA A 138 3.12 21.85 11.58
C ALA A 138 3.92 20.63 11.07
N THR A 139 3.51 19.41 11.45
CA THR A 139 4.18 18.18 11.00
C THR A 139 4.13 18.02 9.49
N PHE A 140 3.02 18.37 8.85
CA PHE A 140 2.89 18.34 7.40
C PHE A 140 3.78 19.41 6.72
N PHE A 141 3.79 20.63 7.23
CA PHE A 141 4.65 21.71 6.74
C PHE A 141 6.14 21.36 6.83
N PHE A 142 6.59 20.81 7.96
CA PHE A 142 7.97 20.37 8.13
C PHE A 142 8.31 19.14 7.28
N ALA A 143 7.36 18.22 7.05
CA ALA A 143 7.56 17.13 6.11
C ALA A 143 7.75 17.62 4.67
N LEU A 144 6.94 18.58 4.22
CA LEU A 144 7.10 19.19 2.89
C LEU A 144 8.42 19.95 2.76
N THR A 145 8.81 20.68 3.81
CA THR A 145 10.11 21.37 3.87
C THR A 145 11.26 20.36 3.78
N LEU A 146 11.20 19.26 4.56
CA LEU A 146 12.16 18.17 4.49
C LEU A 146 12.23 17.52 3.11
N LEU A 147 11.08 17.30 2.46
CA LEU A 147 11.02 16.72 1.12
C LEU A 147 11.67 17.65 0.09
N LYS A 148 11.48 18.97 0.23
CA LYS A 148 12.08 19.99 -0.64
C LYS A 148 13.59 20.09 -0.45
N GLU A 149 14.06 20.12 0.79
CA GLU A 149 15.48 20.32 1.12
C GLU A 149 16.30 19.04 0.97
N ASN A 150 15.74 17.89 1.36
CA ASN A 150 16.39 16.60 1.35
C ASN A 150 15.45 15.52 0.78
N PRO A 151 15.23 15.49 -0.55
CA PRO A 151 14.36 14.51 -1.18
C PRO A 151 14.98 13.11 -1.05
N THR A 152 14.37 12.31 -0.19
CA THR A 152 14.73 10.92 0.03
C THR A 152 13.45 10.09 0.05
N ILE A 153 13.60 8.79 -0.13
CA ILE A 153 12.45 7.88 -0.06
C ILE A 153 11.84 7.91 1.34
N PHE A 154 12.65 8.14 2.39
CA PHE A 154 12.15 8.35 3.74
C PHE A 154 11.28 9.61 3.86
N THR A 155 11.75 10.76 3.37
CA THR A 155 10.99 12.02 3.47
C THR A 155 9.71 11.96 2.63
N GLY A 156 9.76 11.40 1.42
CA GLY A 156 8.56 11.18 0.60
C GLY A 156 7.54 10.25 1.27
N SER A 157 8.02 9.19 1.93
CA SER A 157 7.17 8.24 2.65
C SER A 157 6.56 8.84 3.91
N LEU A 158 7.31 9.70 4.62
CA LEU A 158 6.80 10.44 5.76
C LEU A 158 5.70 11.44 5.34
N THR A 159 5.87 12.13 4.22
CA THR A 159 4.83 12.99 3.65
C THR A 159 3.59 12.17 3.27
N LEU A 160 3.78 11.01 2.64
CA LEU A 160 2.67 10.10 2.31
C LEU A 160 1.94 9.60 3.58
N LEU A 161 2.68 9.22 4.63
CA LEU A 161 2.12 8.83 5.92
C LEU A 161 1.23 9.93 6.49
N LEU A 162 1.72 11.18 6.52
CA LEU A 162 0.98 12.32 7.05
C LEU A 162 -0.24 12.67 6.18
N LEU A 163 -0.13 12.58 4.85
CA LEU A 163 -1.27 12.77 3.94
C LEU A 163 -2.38 11.74 4.20
N MET A 164 -2.02 10.46 4.32
CA MET A 164 -2.96 9.38 4.64
C MET A 164 -3.55 9.56 6.04
N TYR A 165 -2.78 10.07 6.98
CA TYR A 165 -3.25 10.37 8.33
C TYR A 165 -4.25 11.53 8.35
N ILE A 166 -4.02 12.62 7.58
CA ILE A 166 -4.97 13.72 7.39
C ILE A 166 -6.29 13.18 6.81
N MET A 167 -6.21 12.35 5.76
CA MET A 167 -7.38 11.73 5.15
C MET A 167 -8.14 10.87 6.16
N THR A 168 -7.44 10.02 6.93
CA THR A 168 -8.04 9.18 7.97
C THR A 168 -8.73 10.02 9.04
N TRP A 169 -8.09 11.10 9.50
CA TRP A 169 -8.66 12.00 10.50
C TRP A 169 -9.93 12.69 10.00
N TRP A 170 -9.92 13.16 8.75
CA TRP A 170 -11.10 13.75 8.11
C TRP A 170 -12.26 12.75 7.99
N LEU A 171 -11.98 11.52 7.53
CA LEU A 171 -12.98 10.44 7.44
C LEU A 171 -13.53 10.04 8.82
N ALA A 172 -12.69 10.03 9.84
CA ALA A 172 -13.11 9.76 11.22
C ALA A 172 -13.97 10.92 11.78
N SER A 173 -13.60 12.17 11.53
CA SER A 173 -14.33 13.35 12.04
C SER A 173 -15.74 13.50 11.45
N THR A 174 -15.96 13.01 10.23
CA THR A 174 -17.26 13.02 9.56
C THR A 174 -18.11 11.81 9.95
N GLY A 175 -17.56 10.84 10.70
CA GLY A 175 -18.21 9.57 11.01
C GLY A 175 -18.33 8.64 9.81
N PHE A 176 -17.71 8.96 8.67
CA PHE A 176 -17.92 8.24 7.40
C PHE A 176 -17.64 6.75 7.53
N VAL A 177 -16.53 6.37 8.19
CA VAL A 177 -16.12 4.97 8.33
C VAL A 177 -17.00 4.20 9.31
N TRP A 178 -17.58 4.87 10.31
CA TRP A 178 -18.50 4.21 11.24
C TRP A 178 -19.86 3.95 10.61
N SER A 179 -20.28 4.83 9.68
CA SER A 179 -21.49 4.64 8.88
C SER A 179 -21.27 3.69 7.69
N ASN A 180 -20.04 3.57 7.19
CA ASN A 180 -19.67 2.73 6.06
C ASN A 180 -18.42 1.89 6.43
N PRO A 181 -18.57 0.90 7.32
CA PRO A 181 -17.46 0.12 7.87
C PRO A 181 -16.69 -0.71 6.83
N GLU A 182 -17.27 -0.96 5.65
CA GLU A 182 -16.60 -1.60 4.53
C GLU A 182 -15.36 -0.81 4.04
N TYR A 183 -15.24 0.47 4.38
CA TYR A 183 -14.10 1.34 4.06
C TYR A 183 -12.96 1.31 5.09
N TYR A 184 -12.91 0.28 5.94
CA TYR A 184 -11.92 0.15 7.01
C TYR A 184 -10.46 0.24 6.56
N ILE A 185 -10.14 -0.04 5.29
CA ILE A 185 -8.78 0.09 4.76
C ILE A 185 -8.26 1.53 4.81
N PHE A 186 -9.13 2.53 4.62
CA PHE A 186 -8.69 3.93 4.65
C PHE A 186 -8.21 4.35 6.03
N VAL A 187 -8.80 3.81 7.10
CA VAL A 187 -8.35 4.06 8.48
C VAL A 187 -7.03 3.39 8.78
N ASN A 188 -6.78 2.22 8.18
CA ASN A 188 -5.58 1.44 8.44
C ASN A 188 -4.41 1.78 7.49
N ALA A 189 -4.67 2.44 6.36
CA ALA A 189 -3.68 2.88 5.38
C ALA A 189 -2.46 3.61 5.98
N PRO A 190 -2.61 4.65 6.83
CA PRO A 190 -1.43 5.32 7.42
C PRO A 190 -0.59 4.36 8.25
N LEU A 191 -1.19 3.40 8.95
CA LEU A 191 -0.47 2.43 9.78
C LEU A 191 0.30 1.42 8.93
N ILE A 192 -0.26 1.00 7.80
CA ILE A 192 0.43 0.13 6.84
C ILE A 192 1.64 0.87 6.25
N VAL A 193 1.50 2.16 5.90
CA VAL A 193 2.62 3.00 5.45
C VAL A 193 3.67 3.13 6.56
N GLY A 194 3.24 3.41 7.79
CA GLY A 194 4.13 3.48 8.95
C GLY A 194 4.91 2.17 9.17
N ALA A 195 4.22 1.03 9.12
CA ALA A 195 4.83 -0.29 9.22
C ALA A 195 5.83 -0.56 8.10
N ALA A 196 5.55 -0.11 6.87
CA ALA A 196 6.48 -0.19 5.76
C ALA A 196 7.75 0.64 6.02
N ILE A 197 7.62 1.88 6.51
CA ILE A 197 8.76 2.75 6.86
C ILE A 197 9.62 2.11 7.96
N PHE A 198 9.00 1.65 9.05
CA PHE A 198 9.70 1.03 10.17
C PHE A 198 10.39 -0.28 9.74
N GLY A 199 9.68 -1.15 9.02
CA GLY A 199 10.19 -2.44 8.56
C GLY A 199 11.28 -2.34 7.49
N SER A 200 11.31 -1.25 6.71
CA SER A 200 12.29 -1.02 5.65
C SER A 200 13.50 -0.17 6.07
N ILE A 201 13.62 0.22 7.35
CA ILE A 201 14.76 1.05 7.77
C ILE A 201 16.10 0.36 7.46
N ARG A 202 17.03 1.09 6.84
CA ARG A 202 18.33 0.57 6.35
C ARG A 202 18.24 -0.56 5.31
N LYS A 203 17.08 -0.78 4.70
CA LYS A 203 16.91 -1.71 3.58
C LYS A 203 16.74 -0.94 2.26
N PRO A 204 17.01 -1.59 1.12
CA PRO A 204 16.74 -0.98 -0.17
C PRO A 204 15.26 -0.60 -0.30
N PRO A 205 14.93 0.51 -1.00
CA PRO A 205 13.57 1.04 -1.12
C PRO A 205 12.51 0.05 -1.59
N ARG A 206 12.88 -0.90 -2.46
CA ARG A 206 12.01 -1.99 -2.91
C ARG A 206 11.38 -2.79 -1.77
N THR A 207 12.08 -2.90 -0.65
CA THR A 207 11.61 -3.60 0.55
C THR A 207 10.41 -2.88 1.15
N MET A 208 10.40 -1.55 1.09
CA MET A 208 9.29 -0.74 1.58
C MET A 208 8.02 -0.99 0.76
N ILE A 209 8.13 -0.99 -0.57
CA ILE A 209 7.00 -1.29 -1.47
C ILE A 209 6.46 -2.70 -1.21
N THR A 210 7.36 -3.67 -1.04
CA THR A 210 6.98 -5.07 -0.77
C THR A 210 6.26 -5.20 0.58
N ILE A 211 6.77 -4.57 1.64
CA ILE A 211 6.11 -4.59 2.97
C ILE A 211 4.77 -3.85 2.92
N LEU A 212 4.68 -2.75 2.18
CA LEU A 212 3.43 -2.00 2.00
C LEU A 212 2.35 -2.89 1.38
N LEU A 213 2.63 -3.51 0.24
CA LEU A 213 1.67 -4.39 -0.44
C LEU A 213 1.32 -5.63 0.39
N PHE A 214 2.33 -6.24 1.03
CA PHE A 214 2.11 -7.35 1.95
C PHE A 214 1.18 -6.95 3.09
N GLY A 215 1.45 -5.82 3.74
CA GLY A 215 0.64 -5.30 4.83
C GLY A 215 -0.79 -4.96 4.40
N THR A 216 -0.96 -4.34 3.22
CA THR A 216 -2.28 -4.07 2.64
C THR A 216 -3.05 -5.36 2.38
N GLY A 217 -2.42 -6.36 1.77
CA GLY A 217 -3.05 -7.65 1.49
C GLY A 217 -3.55 -8.34 2.75
N LEU A 218 -2.70 -8.42 3.80
CA LEU A 218 -3.10 -9.00 5.07
C LEU A 218 -4.22 -8.22 5.76
N THR A 219 -4.11 -6.89 5.77
CA THR A 219 -5.06 -6.01 6.47
C THR A 219 -6.43 -6.01 5.79
N ILE A 220 -6.51 -6.17 4.46
CA ILE A 220 -7.79 -6.30 3.76
C ILE A 220 -8.32 -7.73 3.86
N CYS A 221 -7.52 -8.72 3.47
CA CYS A 221 -8.03 -10.07 3.19
C CYS A 221 -8.26 -10.92 4.44
N ILE A 222 -7.37 -10.85 5.45
CA ILE A 222 -7.52 -11.68 6.67
C ILE A 222 -8.85 -11.38 7.38
N PRO A 223 -9.22 -10.12 7.63
CA PRO A 223 -10.50 -9.81 8.26
C PRO A 223 -11.69 -10.32 7.46
N LEU A 224 -11.68 -10.13 6.13
CA LEU A 224 -12.75 -10.63 5.26
C LEU A 224 -12.87 -12.15 5.33
N ILE A 225 -11.75 -12.88 5.30
CA ILE A 225 -11.73 -14.34 5.42
C ILE A 225 -12.31 -14.79 6.76
N ILE A 226 -11.85 -14.22 7.88
CA ILE A 226 -12.29 -14.61 9.23
C ILE A 226 -13.79 -14.37 9.40
N VAL A 227 -14.28 -13.19 8.98
CA VAL A 227 -15.71 -12.87 9.04
C VAL A 227 -16.50 -13.76 8.09
N ALA A 228 -16.08 -13.93 6.85
CA ALA A 228 -16.81 -14.77 5.90
C ALA A 228 -16.87 -16.24 6.36
N LEU A 229 -15.84 -16.74 7.04
CA LEU A 229 -15.84 -18.06 7.68
C LEU A 229 -16.82 -18.13 8.85
N SER A 230 -16.89 -17.11 9.72
CA SER A 230 -17.81 -17.11 10.86
C SER A 230 -19.29 -17.06 10.46
N PHE A 231 -19.57 -16.51 9.27
CA PHE A 231 -20.92 -16.47 8.68
C PHE A 231 -21.19 -17.61 7.67
N GLY A 232 -20.25 -18.54 7.45
CA GLY A 232 -20.43 -19.69 6.56
C GLY A 232 -20.48 -19.36 5.06
N THR A 233 -20.03 -18.19 4.64
CA THR A 233 -20.08 -17.73 3.23
C THR A 233 -18.91 -18.27 2.40
N TYR A 234 -19.05 -19.51 1.88
CA TYR A 234 -18.00 -20.22 1.11
C TYR A 234 -17.42 -19.40 -0.04
N VAL A 235 -18.31 -18.83 -0.85
CA VAL A 235 -17.98 -18.05 -2.03
C VAL A 235 -17.04 -16.90 -1.65
N ILE A 236 -17.40 -16.14 -0.60
CA ILE A 236 -16.60 -14.99 -0.14
C ILE A 236 -15.20 -15.40 0.33
N TRP A 237 -15.11 -16.30 1.32
CA TRP A 237 -13.80 -16.57 1.93
C TRP A 237 -12.83 -17.26 0.99
N SER A 238 -13.30 -18.15 0.12
CA SER A 238 -12.43 -18.93 -0.78
C SER A 238 -11.84 -18.07 -1.91
N PHE A 239 -12.63 -17.15 -2.46
CA PHE A 239 -12.12 -16.17 -3.43
C PHE A 239 -11.15 -15.18 -2.80
N VAL A 240 -11.49 -14.59 -1.65
CA VAL A 240 -10.60 -13.65 -0.95
C VAL A 240 -9.26 -14.35 -0.60
N LEU A 241 -9.30 -15.62 -0.19
CA LEU A 241 -8.10 -16.41 0.07
C LEU A 241 -7.28 -16.64 -1.22
N ALA A 242 -7.92 -16.97 -2.34
CA ALA A 242 -7.24 -17.16 -3.62
C ALA A 242 -6.59 -15.86 -4.11
N CYS A 243 -7.29 -14.73 -4.01
CA CYS A 243 -6.76 -13.40 -4.31
C CYS A 243 -5.59 -13.02 -3.39
N LEU A 244 -5.69 -13.30 -2.09
CA LEU A 244 -4.60 -13.08 -1.13
C LEU A 244 -3.35 -13.87 -1.53
N ILE A 245 -3.49 -15.18 -1.75
CA ILE A 245 -2.36 -16.05 -2.14
C ILE A 245 -1.75 -15.57 -3.46
N THR A 246 -2.57 -15.29 -4.46
CA THR A 246 -2.11 -14.84 -5.78
C THR A 246 -1.37 -13.49 -5.69
N GLY A 247 -1.92 -12.51 -4.97
CA GLY A 247 -1.29 -11.22 -4.76
C GLY A 247 0.03 -11.35 -4.00
N LEU A 248 0.11 -12.22 -2.99
CA LEU A 248 1.36 -12.49 -2.28
C LEU A 248 2.41 -13.18 -3.16
N CYS A 249 2.01 -14.12 -4.03
CA CYS A 249 2.91 -14.76 -4.99
C CYS A 249 3.50 -13.77 -6.00
N ILE A 250 2.76 -12.71 -6.35
CA ILE A 250 3.21 -11.62 -7.24
C ILE A 250 4.29 -10.73 -6.59
N LEU A 251 4.38 -10.68 -5.26
CA LEU A 251 5.40 -9.86 -4.57
C LEU A 251 6.84 -10.33 -4.81
N ALA A 252 7.05 -11.64 -5.01
CA ALA A 252 8.37 -12.20 -5.27
C ALA A 252 8.98 -11.71 -6.61
N PRO A 253 8.29 -11.83 -7.77
CA PRO A 253 8.79 -11.24 -9.01
C PRO A 253 8.83 -9.71 -8.95
N LEU A 254 7.95 -9.05 -8.19
CA LEU A 254 8.01 -7.59 -8.00
C LEU A 254 9.33 -7.15 -7.35
N ASP A 255 9.76 -7.77 -6.25
CA ASP A 255 11.04 -7.43 -5.60
C ASP A 255 12.25 -7.65 -6.52
N PHE A 256 12.18 -8.69 -7.36
CA PHE A 256 13.17 -8.93 -8.41
C PHE A 256 13.24 -7.78 -9.41
N PHE A 257 12.12 -7.37 -10.01
CA PHE A 257 12.11 -6.29 -11.00
C PHE A 257 12.42 -4.92 -10.42
N LEU A 258 12.02 -4.64 -9.17
CA LEU A 258 12.45 -3.43 -8.46
C LEU A 258 13.95 -3.44 -8.16
N GLY A 259 14.52 -4.62 -7.91
CA GLY A 259 15.97 -4.83 -7.80
C GLY A 259 16.70 -4.51 -9.10
N GLU A 260 16.21 -5.04 -10.22
CA GLU A 260 16.78 -4.78 -11.55
C GLU A 260 16.62 -3.31 -11.96
N LEU A 261 15.50 -2.67 -11.62
CA LEU A 261 15.30 -1.24 -11.82
C LEU A 261 16.37 -0.41 -11.11
N THR A 262 16.67 -0.74 -9.85
CA THR A 262 17.67 -0.01 -9.05
C THR A 262 19.09 -0.19 -9.59
N ARG A 263 19.36 -1.29 -10.30
CA ARG A 263 20.70 -1.62 -10.85
C ARG A 263 20.92 -1.10 -12.26
N THR A 264 19.89 -1.20 -13.10
CA THR A 264 20.02 -0.98 -14.55
C THR A 264 19.35 0.31 -15.01
N GLU A 265 18.45 0.88 -14.19
CA GLU A 265 17.60 2.02 -14.54
C GLU A 265 16.80 1.83 -15.84
N ALA A 266 16.66 0.57 -16.29
CA ALA A 266 16.01 0.24 -17.54
C ALA A 266 14.49 0.47 -17.45
N ARG A 267 13.91 0.90 -18.58
CA ARG A 267 12.46 1.22 -18.66
C ARG A 267 11.57 0.00 -18.45
N VAL A 268 11.96 -1.16 -18.97
CA VAL A 268 11.13 -2.38 -18.96
C VAL A 268 10.89 -2.90 -17.53
N PRO A 269 11.91 -3.10 -16.67
CA PRO A 269 11.70 -3.49 -15.27
C PRO A 269 10.81 -2.51 -14.49
N LYS A 270 10.91 -1.20 -14.77
CA LYS A 270 10.04 -0.18 -14.15
C LYS A 270 8.57 -0.45 -14.45
N TYR A 271 8.23 -0.67 -15.72
CA TYR A 271 6.86 -0.88 -16.15
C TYR A 271 6.31 -2.23 -15.71
N ILE A 272 7.14 -3.28 -15.71
CA ILE A 272 6.74 -4.58 -15.16
C ILE A 272 6.48 -4.50 -13.66
N ALA A 273 7.33 -3.80 -12.90
CA ALA A 273 7.11 -3.57 -11.48
C ALA A 273 5.80 -2.78 -11.22
N LEU A 274 5.48 -1.80 -12.07
CA LEU A 274 4.21 -1.09 -12.00
C LEU A 274 3.02 -2.05 -12.20
N VAL A 275 3.07 -2.91 -13.22
CA VAL A 275 2.02 -3.91 -13.49
C VAL A 275 1.83 -4.85 -12.29
N LEU A 276 2.91 -5.44 -11.78
CA LEU A 276 2.85 -6.39 -10.66
C LEU A 276 2.31 -5.71 -9.38
N GLY A 277 2.75 -4.49 -9.10
CA GLY A 277 2.23 -3.71 -7.97
C GLY A 277 0.74 -3.39 -8.12
N SER A 278 0.31 -2.93 -9.30
CA SER A 278 -1.10 -2.62 -9.59
C SER A 278 -1.99 -3.86 -9.51
N ILE A 279 -1.57 -5.00 -10.07
CA ILE A 279 -2.36 -6.24 -10.03
C ILE A 279 -2.43 -6.79 -8.60
N SER A 280 -1.34 -6.77 -7.85
CA SER A 280 -1.37 -7.20 -6.45
C SER A 280 -2.34 -6.34 -5.64
N LEU A 281 -2.29 -5.02 -5.82
CA LEU A 281 -3.19 -4.11 -5.10
C LEU A 281 -4.65 -4.28 -5.55
N LEU A 282 -4.87 -4.48 -6.85
CA LEU A 282 -6.19 -4.75 -7.44
C LEU A 282 -6.79 -6.02 -6.86
N LEU A 283 -6.04 -7.13 -6.77
CA LEU A 283 -6.53 -8.37 -6.17
C LEU A 283 -7.01 -8.16 -4.73
N PHE A 284 -6.27 -7.36 -3.94
CA PHE A 284 -6.64 -7.08 -2.56
C PHE A 284 -7.86 -6.15 -2.46
N THR A 285 -7.91 -5.06 -3.22
CA THR A 285 -9.05 -4.13 -3.17
C THR A 285 -10.30 -4.68 -3.82
N HIS A 286 -10.14 -5.43 -4.90
CA HIS A 286 -11.26 -6.10 -5.56
C HIS A 286 -11.86 -7.18 -4.68
N SER A 287 -11.05 -7.89 -3.87
CA SER A 287 -11.57 -8.83 -2.86
C SER A 287 -12.54 -8.17 -1.88
N LEU A 288 -12.29 -6.91 -1.51
CA LEU A 288 -13.18 -6.11 -0.67
C LEU A 288 -14.43 -5.69 -1.45
N SER A 289 -14.25 -5.11 -2.65
CA SER A 289 -15.35 -4.67 -3.51
C SER A 289 -16.33 -5.81 -3.82
N TRP A 290 -15.80 -6.97 -4.17
CA TRP A 290 -16.58 -8.16 -4.49
C TRP A 290 -17.27 -8.75 -3.26
N ALA A 291 -16.60 -8.79 -2.10
CA ALA A 291 -17.26 -9.22 -0.86
C ALA A 291 -18.46 -8.31 -0.51
N VAL A 292 -18.31 -6.99 -0.71
CA VAL A 292 -19.40 -6.01 -0.53
C VAL A 292 -20.54 -6.27 -1.51
N TYR A 293 -20.22 -6.40 -2.80
CA TYR A 293 -21.17 -6.71 -3.86
C TYR A 293 -22.03 -7.95 -3.53
N ILE A 294 -21.40 -9.09 -3.21
CA ILE A 294 -22.12 -10.32 -2.84
C ILE A 294 -22.96 -10.12 -1.57
N SER A 295 -22.46 -9.36 -0.60
CA SER A 295 -23.16 -9.14 0.67
C SER A 295 -24.33 -8.16 0.60
N GLN A 296 -24.38 -7.31 -0.43
CA GLN A 296 -25.37 -6.23 -0.60
C GLN A 296 -26.33 -6.48 -1.77
N ASN A 297 -26.62 -7.75 -2.08
CA ASN A 297 -27.50 -8.17 -3.17
C ASN A 297 -27.04 -7.66 -4.55
N GLU A 298 -25.76 -7.84 -4.86
CA GLU A 298 -25.22 -7.60 -6.20
C GLU A 298 -25.25 -6.11 -6.63
N VAL A 299 -25.19 -5.20 -5.64
CA VAL A 299 -25.05 -3.77 -5.87
C VAL A 299 -23.61 -3.38 -5.60
N PHE A 300 -22.91 -2.93 -6.64
CA PHE A 300 -21.57 -2.43 -6.46
C PHE A 300 -21.54 -1.06 -5.79
N ASN A 301 -20.56 -0.88 -4.91
CA ASN A 301 -20.25 0.42 -4.37
C ASN A 301 -19.42 1.25 -5.37
N ARG A 302 -20.00 2.38 -5.81
CA ARG A 302 -19.43 3.30 -6.81
C ARG A 302 -18.00 3.73 -6.49
N TYR A 303 -17.67 3.98 -5.22
CA TYR A 303 -16.34 4.45 -4.84
C TYR A 303 -15.28 3.32 -4.84
N MET A 304 -15.69 2.08 -4.56
CA MET A 304 -14.78 0.92 -4.58
C MET A 304 -14.43 0.50 -6.00
N ILE A 305 -15.43 0.45 -6.91
CA ILE A 305 -15.16 0.22 -8.33
C ILE A 305 -14.22 1.30 -8.89
N TRP A 306 -14.40 2.56 -8.49
CA TRP A 306 -13.56 3.65 -8.97
C TRP A 306 -12.06 3.37 -8.72
N PHE A 307 -11.74 2.83 -7.54
CA PHE A 307 -10.38 2.48 -7.19
C PHE A 307 -9.85 1.29 -8.00
N ASP A 308 -10.67 0.25 -8.20
CA ASP A 308 -10.29 -0.92 -9.01
C ASP A 308 -10.04 -0.53 -10.47
N VAL A 309 -10.87 0.34 -11.06
CA VAL A 309 -10.67 0.87 -12.42
C VAL A 309 -9.38 1.68 -12.52
N LEU A 310 -9.10 2.54 -11.55
CA LEU A 310 -7.85 3.30 -11.49
C LEU A 310 -6.63 2.39 -11.47
N LEU A 311 -6.64 1.31 -10.66
CA LEU A 311 -5.57 0.33 -10.63
C LEU A 311 -5.46 -0.48 -11.92
N GLY A 312 -6.59 -0.85 -12.52
CA GLY A 312 -6.65 -1.48 -13.83
C GLY A 312 -6.02 -0.61 -14.92
N CYS A 313 -6.32 0.69 -14.94
CA CYS A 313 -5.72 1.67 -15.85
C CYS A 313 -4.20 1.81 -15.65
N PHE A 314 -3.70 1.81 -14.41
CA PHE A 314 -2.26 1.79 -14.14
C PHE A 314 -1.59 0.50 -14.63
N GLY A 315 -2.23 -0.65 -14.40
CA GLY A 315 -1.78 -1.94 -14.91
C GLY A 315 -1.73 -1.97 -16.44
N LEU A 316 -2.79 -1.52 -17.11
CA LEU A 316 -2.86 -1.45 -18.57
C LEU A 316 -1.81 -0.48 -19.15
N THR A 317 -1.62 0.68 -18.52
CA THR A 317 -0.58 1.63 -18.90
C THR A 317 0.80 1.00 -18.76
N GLY A 318 1.06 0.32 -17.64
CA GLY A 318 2.31 -0.37 -17.38
C GLY A 318 2.60 -1.47 -18.41
N ILE A 319 1.64 -2.35 -18.68
CA ILE A 319 1.85 -3.47 -19.62
C ILE A 319 2.06 -2.93 -21.03
N THR A 320 1.28 -1.94 -21.46
CA THR A 320 1.41 -1.33 -22.79
C THR A 320 2.77 -0.66 -22.97
N LEU A 321 3.25 0.08 -21.96
CA LEU A 321 4.55 0.75 -22.02
C LEU A 321 5.72 -0.22 -21.91
N ALA A 322 5.59 -1.29 -21.13
CA ALA A 322 6.56 -2.38 -21.12
C ALA A 322 6.66 -3.03 -22.51
N ALA A 323 5.53 -3.32 -23.15
CA ALA A 323 5.49 -3.90 -24.49
C ALA A 323 6.13 -2.97 -25.53
N ALA A 324 5.69 -1.71 -25.56
CA ALA A 324 6.16 -0.69 -26.49
C ALA A 324 7.67 -0.43 -26.35
N SER A 325 8.18 -0.34 -25.12
CA SER A 325 9.61 -0.11 -24.86
C SER A 325 10.51 -1.28 -25.31
N THR A 326 9.97 -2.49 -25.42
CA THR A 326 10.73 -3.64 -25.96
C THR A 326 10.68 -3.76 -27.48
N ALA A 327 9.64 -3.23 -28.11
CA ALA A 327 9.31 -3.55 -29.50
C ALA A 327 9.38 -2.38 -30.48
N LEU A 328 9.26 -1.14 -29.99
CA LEU A 328 9.21 0.09 -30.80
C LEU A 328 10.47 0.95 -30.60
N GLY A 329 10.78 1.79 -31.59
CA GLY A 329 11.79 2.84 -31.45
C GLY A 329 11.29 4.02 -30.60
N GLU A 330 12.20 4.92 -30.22
CA GLU A 330 11.91 6.03 -29.28
C GLU A 330 10.70 6.90 -29.67
N ARG A 331 10.55 7.23 -30.97
CA ARG A 331 9.41 8.02 -31.45
C ARG A 331 8.08 7.28 -31.29
N GLY A 332 8.04 5.98 -31.61
CA GLY A 332 6.86 5.15 -31.45
C GLY A 332 6.50 4.95 -29.97
N TYR A 333 7.52 4.80 -29.12
CA TYR A 333 7.35 4.75 -27.68
C TYR A 333 6.78 6.06 -27.10
N SER A 334 7.27 7.23 -27.50
CA SER A 334 6.77 8.53 -27.01
C SER A 334 5.30 8.73 -27.35
N VAL A 335 4.93 8.48 -28.61
CA VAL A 335 3.53 8.57 -29.07
C VAL A 335 2.64 7.58 -28.31
N THR A 336 3.09 6.34 -28.14
CA THR A 336 2.34 5.34 -27.37
C THR A 336 2.12 5.80 -25.92
N ARG A 337 3.16 6.34 -25.28
CA ARG A 337 3.11 6.85 -23.92
C ARG A 337 2.08 7.95 -23.76
N GLU A 338 2.07 8.92 -24.65
CA GLU A 338 1.08 10.01 -24.62
C GLU A 338 -0.33 9.47 -24.81
N ILE A 339 -0.56 8.64 -25.84
CA ILE A 339 -1.87 8.06 -26.14
C ILE A 339 -2.41 7.26 -24.96
N ILE A 340 -1.61 6.33 -24.41
CA ILE A 340 -2.11 5.44 -23.34
C ILE A 340 -2.37 6.20 -22.03
N ILE A 341 -1.51 7.17 -21.68
CA ILE A 341 -1.71 7.98 -20.48
C ILE A 341 -2.96 8.85 -20.63
N SER A 342 -3.13 9.53 -21.77
CA SER A 342 -4.33 10.33 -22.05
C SER A 342 -5.59 9.47 -22.05
N PHE A 343 -5.54 8.30 -22.66
CA PHE A 343 -6.67 7.37 -22.73
C PHE A 343 -7.06 6.80 -21.36
N CYS A 344 -6.11 6.29 -20.59
CA CYS A 344 -6.38 5.79 -19.24
C CYS A 344 -6.84 6.90 -18.29
N THR A 345 -6.33 8.13 -18.45
CA THR A 345 -6.81 9.30 -17.70
C THR A 345 -8.26 9.64 -18.08
N PHE A 346 -8.58 9.64 -19.37
CA PHE A 346 -9.93 9.86 -19.88
C PHE A 346 -10.90 8.82 -19.31
N ILE A 347 -10.55 7.53 -19.35
CA ILE A 347 -11.37 6.45 -18.78
C ILE A 347 -11.58 6.66 -17.28
N THR A 348 -10.51 6.96 -16.54
CA THR A 348 -10.61 7.14 -15.08
C THR A 348 -11.46 8.36 -14.69
N ILE A 349 -11.51 9.40 -15.52
CA ILE A 349 -12.31 10.60 -15.23
C ILE A 349 -13.76 10.46 -15.73
N LEU A 350 -13.98 9.91 -16.93
CA LEU A 350 -15.26 10.00 -17.62
C LEU A 350 -16.06 8.70 -17.64
N ALA A 351 -15.42 7.53 -17.59
CA ALA A 351 -16.16 6.27 -17.63
C ALA A 351 -16.83 5.96 -16.28
N ILE A 352 -16.30 6.51 -15.17
CA ILE A 352 -16.73 6.10 -13.83
C ILE A 352 -18.06 6.72 -13.39
N PRO A 353 -18.39 7.99 -13.67
CA PRO A 353 -19.73 8.52 -13.43
C PRO A 353 -20.82 7.73 -14.18
N GLU A 354 -20.54 7.30 -15.42
CA GLU A 354 -21.50 6.58 -16.26
C GLU A 354 -21.68 5.11 -15.85
N VAL A 355 -20.62 4.43 -15.40
CA VAL A 355 -20.70 3.08 -14.79
C VAL A 355 -21.39 3.14 -13.43
N ALA A 356 -21.10 4.17 -12.63
CA ALA A 356 -21.73 4.37 -11.33
C ALA A 356 -23.25 4.61 -11.47
N ASP A 357 -23.69 5.33 -12.50
CA ASP A 357 -25.10 5.57 -12.79
C ASP A 357 -25.81 4.40 -13.50
N GLY A 358 -25.13 3.25 -13.63
CA GLY A 358 -25.68 2.04 -14.25
C GLY A 358 -25.94 2.19 -15.75
N ARG A 359 -25.39 3.23 -16.38
CA ARG A 359 -25.55 3.49 -17.81
C ARG A 359 -24.61 2.65 -18.66
N TRP A 360 -23.49 2.23 -18.08
CA TRP A 360 -22.49 1.38 -18.71
C TRP A 360 -22.39 0.07 -17.93
N VAL A 361 -22.41 -1.05 -18.64
CA VAL A 361 -22.10 -2.35 -18.06
C VAL A 361 -20.57 -2.50 -18.03
N ALA A 362 -20.02 -3.23 -17.06
CA ALA A 362 -18.57 -3.47 -16.98
C ALA A 362 -17.97 -3.98 -18.31
N GLY A 363 -18.75 -4.70 -19.12
CA GLY A 363 -18.38 -5.15 -20.47
C GLY A 363 -18.09 -4.03 -21.48
N ASP A 364 -18.71 -2.85 -21.36
CA ASP A 364 -18.51 -1.73 -22.30
C ASP A 364 -17.13 -1.10 -22.15
N LEU A 365 -16.63 -1.01 -20.91
CA LEU A 365 -15.25 -0.60 -20.59
C LEU A 365 -14.22 -1.52 -21.27
N TRP A 366 -14.52 -2.82 -21.37
CA TRP A 366 -13.62 -3.80 -21.95
C TRP A 366 -13.52 -3.73 -23.47
N ILE A 367 -14.59 -3.33 -24.15
CA ILE A 367 -14.53 -3.07 -25.60
C ILE A 367 -13.52 -1.94 -25.88
N LEU A 368 -13.43 -0.96 -24.98
CA LEU A 368 -12.50 0.17 -25.08
C LEU A 368 -11.07 -0.20 -24.66
N LEU A 369 -10.90 -0.99 -23.60
CA LEU A 369 -9.58 -1.41 -23.07
C LEU A 369 -8.95 -2.57 -23.86
N GLY A 370 -9.78 -3.44 -24.44
CA GLY A 370 -9.40 -4.68 -25.13
C GLY A 370 -8.39 -4.50 -26.24
N PRO A 371 -8.53 -3.52 -27.16
CA PRO A 371 -7.54 -3.28 -28.22
C PRO A 371 -6.12 -3.03 -27.68
N PHE A 372 -5.97 -2.26 -26.60
CA PHE A 372 -4.65 -1.99 -25.99
C PHE A 372 -4.07 -3.24 -25.33
N LEU A 373 -4.93 -4.04 -24.71
CA LEU A 373 -4.52 -5.29 -24.07
C LEU A 373 -4.08 -6.33 -25.13
N ILE A 374 -4.86 -6.51 -26.19
CA ILE A 374 -4.51 -7.38 -27.33
C ILE A 374 -3.20 -6.91 -27.98
N TRP A 375 -3.07 -5.60 -28.23
CA TRP A 375 -1.85 -5.05 -28.80
C TRP A 375 -0.63 -5.29 -27.92
N SER A 376 -0.78 -5.11 -26.61
CA SER A 376 0.27 -5.42 -25.63
C SER A 376 0.66 -6.90 -25.70
N ILE A 377 -0.31 -7.82 -25.70
CA ILE A 377 -0.07 -9.26 -25.80
C ILE A 377 0.71 -9.61 -27.06
N VAL A 378 0.30 -9.08 -28.22
CA VAL A 378 0.97 -9.33 -29.51
C VAL A 378 2.43 -8.87 -29.47
N LEU A 379 2.69 -7.69 -28.91
CA LEU A 379 4.05 -7.16 -28.76
C LEU A 379 4.88 -8.02 -27.79
N PHE A 380 4.30 -8.45 -26.67
CA PHE A 380 4.96 -9.34 -25.70
C PHE A 380 5.31 -10.71 -26.30
N ILE A 381 4.40 -11.30 -27.08
CA ILE A 381 4.64 -12.56 -27.80
C ILE A 381 5.79 -12.38 -28.79
N ARG A 382 5.77 -11.28 -29.55
CA ARG A 382 6.85 -10.95 -30.50
C ARG A 382 8.21 -10.81 -29.81
N THR A 383 8.26 -10.11 -28.67
CA THR A 383 9.49 -9.95 -27.87
C THR A 383 9.96 -11.29 -27.31
N SER A 384 9.06 -12.11 -26.78
CA SER A 384 9.37 -13.45 -26.27
C SER A 384 9.93 -14.36 -27.37
N TRP A 385 9.34 -14.33 -28.56
CA TRP A 385 9.81 -15.12 -29.71
C TRP A 385 11.19 -14.68 -30.18
N ARG A 386 11.47 -13.37 -30.18
CA ARG A 386 12.82 -12.84 -30.47
C ARG A 386 13.84 -13.32 -29.44
N LEU A 387 13.53 -13.22 -28.14
CA LEU A 387 14.40 -13.70 -27.06
C LEU A 387 14.69 -15.19 -27.18
N TYR A 388 13.68 -15.98 -27.56
CA TYR A 388 13.87 -17.41 -27.81
C TYR A 388 14.83 -17.67 -28.98
N LYS A 389 14.63 -16.97 -30.11
CA LYS A 389 15.49 -17.12 -31.32
C LYS A 389 16.96 -16.76 -31.09
N ILE A 390 17.24 -15.81 -30.18
CA ILE A 390 18.62 -15.41 -29.84
C ILE A 390 19.26 -16.31 -28.76
N GLY A 391 18.63 -17.44 -28.40
CA GLY A 391 19.14 -18.40 -27.41
C GLY A 391 18.81 -18.08 -25.96
N ALA A 392 18.09 -16.98 -25.68
CA ALA A 392 17.67 -16.59 -24.33
C ALA A 392 16.34 -17.25 -23.93
N GLY A 393 16.19 -18.56 -24.17
CA GLY A 393 14.93 -19.30 -24.00
C GLY A 393 14.34 -19.23 -22.58
N ARG A 394 15.18 -19.24 -21.53
CA ARG A 394 14.73 -19.07 -20.13
C ARG A 394 14.19 -17.67 -19.83
N ALA A 395 14.71 -16.64 -20.49
CA ALA A 395 14.20 -15.28 -20.34
C ALA A 395 12.85 -15.14 -21.06
N ALA A 396 12.74 -15.72 -22.26
CA ALA A 396 11.50 -15.78 -23.02
C ALA A 396 10.38 -16.48 -22.24
N SER A 397 10.64 -17.63 -21.62
CA SER A 397 9.62 -18.37 -20.85
C SER A 397 9.13 -17.59 -19.63
N ARG A 398 10.04 -16.91 -18.89
CA ARG A 398 9.66 -16.05 -17.76
C ARG A 398 8.83 -14.85 -18.20
N PHE A 399 9.11 -14.29 -19.37
CA PHE A 399 8.34 -13.19 -19.94
C PHE A 399 6.91 -13.62 -20.27
N VAL A 400 6.74 -14.82 -20.83
CA VAL A 400 5.43 -15.44 -21.08
C VAL A 400 4.69 -15.72 -19.76
N LEU A 401 5.35 -16.31 -18.77
CA LEU A 401 4.76 -16.58 -17.46
C LEU A 401 4.30 -15.30 -16.75
N PHE A 402 5.04 -14.19 -16.90
CA PHE A 402 4.64 -12.88 -16.40
C PHE A 402 3.33 -12.41 -17.04
N VAL A 403 3.24 -12.47 -18.37
CA VAL A 403 2.03 -12.06 -19.10
C VAL A 403 0.84 -12.94 -18.73
N ILE A 404 1.02 -14.26 -18.65
CA ILE A 404 -0.02 -15.20 -18.24
C ILE A 404 -0.49 -14.89 -16.82
N SER A 405 0.44 -14.73 -15.86
CA SER A 405 0.10 -14.40 -14.48
C SER A 405 -0.68 -13.10 -14.37
N ALA A 406 -0.21 -12.05 -15.05
CA ALA A 406 -0.85 -10.74 -15.05
C ALA A 406 -2.25 -10.76 -15.66
N LEU A 407 -2.40 -11.41 -16.82
CA LEU A 407 -3.69 -11.52 -17.50
C LEU A 407 -4.68 -12.36 -16.72
N LEU A 408 -4.28 -13.55 -16.26
CA LEU A 408 -5.17 -14.44 -15.54
C LEU A 408 -5.62 -13.83 -14.20
N ALA A 409 -4.71 -13.19 -13.47
CA ALA A 409 -5.07 -12.48 -12.24
C ALA A 409 -6.06 -11.33 -12.50
N ALA A 410 -5.80 -10.51 -13.54
CA ALA A 410 -6.68 -9.40 -13.89
C ALA A 410 -8.05 -9.88 -14.40
N LEU A 411 -8.08 -10.90 -15.26
CA LEU A 411 -9.33 -11.49 -15.76
C LEU A 411 -10.14 -12.10 -14.62
N SER A 412 -9.50 -12.85 -13.73
CA SER A 412 -10.21 -13.50 -12.62
C SER A 412 -10.76 -12.51 -11.61
N ALA A 413 -10.05 -11.40 -11.37
CA ALA A 413 -10.57 -10.32 -10.53
C ALA A 413 -11.75 -9.63 -11.24
N MET A 414 -11.56 -9.18 -12.48
CA MET A 414 -12.53 -8.27 -13.11
C MET A 414 -13.75 -8.96 -13.73
N TYR A 415 -13.71 -10.28 -13.96
CA TYR A 415 -14.79 -11.06 -14.59
C TYR A 415 -15.30 -12.22 -13.72
N VAL A 416 -15.09 -12.15 -12.40
CA VAL A 416 -15.60 -13.18 -11.48
C VAL A 416 -17.12 -13.35 -11.58
N GLU A 417 -17.83 -12.32 -12.04
CA GLU A 417 -19.29 -12.31 -12.22
C GLU A 417 -19.74 -12.98 -13.51
N ASP A 418 -18.95 -12.86 -14.57
CA ASP A 418 -19.26 -13.42 -15.89
C ASP A 418 -18.76 -14.87 -16.04
N PHE A 419 -17.85 -15.31 -15.16
CA PHE A 419 -17.33 -16.67 -15.12
C PHE A 419 -18.03 -17.53 -14.06
N GLN A 420 -18.03 -18.85 -14.30
CA GLN A 420 -18.31 -19.79 -13.21
C GLN A 420 -17.28 -19.58 -12.09
N PHE A 421 -17.78 -19.50 -10.86
CA PHE A 421 -16.99 -19.20 -9.67
C PHE A 421 -15.74 -20.09 -9.55
N GLU A 422 -15.91 -21.39 -9.81
CA GLU A 422 -14.84 -22.39 -9.77
C GLU A 422 -13.76 -22.11 -10.81
N LEU A 423 -14.14 -21.61 -12.00
CA LEU A 423 -13.18 -21.22 -13.03
C LEU A 423 -12.33 -20.05 -12.56
N ALA A 424 -12.92 -19.03 -11.93
CA ALA A 424 -12.17 -17.90 -11.39
C ALA A 424 -11.13 -18.34 -10.35
N LEU A 425 -11.48 -19.28 -9.46
CA LEU A 425 -10.52 -19.85 -8.50
C LEU A 425 -9.37 -20.61 -9.19
N ILE A 426 -9.68 -21.40 -10.22
CA ILE A 426 -8.66 -22.13 -10.99
C ILE A 426 -7.72 -21.15 -11.69
N LEU A 427 -8.26 -20.12 -12.34
CA LEU A 427 -7.47 -19.12 -13.05
C LEU A 427 -6.55 -18.34 -12.09
N LEU A 428 -7.02 -17.99 -10.89
CA LEU A 428 -6.17 -17.41 -9.82
C LEU A 428 -5.08 -18.38 -9.38
N GLY A 429 -5.40 -19.66 -9.20
CA GLY A 429 -4.41 -20.70 -8.86
C GLY A 429 -3.31 -20.83 -9.92
N VAL A 430 -3.69 -20.82 -11.20
CA VAL A 430 -2.74 -20.83 -12.33
C VAL A 430 -1.94 -19.53 -12.36
N ALA A 431 -2.56 -18.38 -12.11
CA ALA A 431 -1.89 -17.09 -12.05
C ALA A 431 -0.82 -17.05 -10.94
N ALA A 432 -1.13 -17.60 -9.76
CA ALA A 432 -0.21 -17.72 -8.63
C ALA A 432 0.98 -18.64 -8.97
N ALA A 433 0.71 -19.81 -9.55
CA ALA A 433 1.76 -20.74 -9.99
C ALA A 433 2.68 -20.10 -11.06
N ALA A 434 2.09 -19.38 -12.01
CA ALA A 434 2.83 -18.63 -13.03
C ALA A 434 3.69 -17.52 -12.39
N ALA A 435 3.17 -16.76 -11.43
CA ALA A 435 3.91 -15.72 -10.72
C ALA A 435 5.16 -16.27 -10.01
N ILE A 436 5.02 -17.42 -9.33
CA ILE A 436 6.15 -18.11 -8.70
C ILE A 436 7.18 -18.51 -9.76
N GLY A 437 6.74 -19.01 -10.91
CA GLY A 437 7.60 -19.40 -12.03
C GLY A 437 8.36 -18.24 -12.71
N VAL A 438 7.91 -16.99 -12.58
CA VAL A 438 8.63 -15.80 -13.07
C VAL A 438 9.90 -15.53 -12.26
N SER A 439 9.87 -15.85 -10.96
CA SER A 439 10.98 -15.57 -10.05
C SER A 439 12.22 -16.47 -10.34
N PRO A 440 13.46 -15.98 -10.12
CA PRO A 440 14.62 -16.88 -10.04
C PRO A 440 14.41 -17.91 -8.91
N PRO A 441 15.01 -19.11 -9.00
CA PRO A 441 14.73 -20.19 -8.06
C PRO A 441 14.79 -19.70 -6.60
N PHE A 442 13.69 -19.92 -5.88
CA PHE A 442 13.39 -19.41 -4.53
C PHE A 442 14.57 -19.55 -3.54
N ALA A 443 15.40 -20.58 -3.70
CA ALA A 443 16.63 -20.82 -2.95
C ALA A 443 17.65 -19.65 -3.01
N LYS A 444 17.73 -18.93 -4.15
CA LYS A 444 18.64 -17.79 -4.33
C LYS A 444 18.11 -16.51 -3.68
N ILE A 445 16.79 -16.36 -3.54
CA ILE A 445 16.16 -15.23 -2.84
C ILE A 445 16.29 -15.41 -1.32
N ILE A 446 16.11 -16.63 -0.80
CA ILE A 446 16.35 -16.93 0.62
C ILE A 446 17.83 -16.74 1.00
N SER A 447 18.78 -17.13 0.16
CA SER A 447 20.21 -16.86 0.43
C SER A 447 20.56 -15.37 0.39
N THR A 448 19.95 -14.61 -0.52
CA THR A 448 20.12 -13.14 -0.61
C THR A 448 19.46 -12.41 0.58
N LEU A 449 18.31 -12.88 1.07
CA LEU A 449 17.63 -12.36 2.26
C LEU A 449 18.35 -12.74 3.57
N ARG A 450 19.06 -13.87 3.59
CA ARG A 450 19.91 -14.30 4.73
C ARG A 450 21.25 -13.56 4.82
N GLY A 451 21.56 -12.65 3.90
CA GLY A 451 22.84 -11.92 3.92
C GLY A 451 24.06 -12.84 3.77
N THR A 452 23.87 -14.08 3.31
CA THR A 452 24.97 -14.98 2.96
C THR A 452 25.28 -14.77 1.49
N SER A 453 25.98 -13.68 1.19
CA SER A 453 26.84 -13.69 0.01
C SER A 453 27.91 -14.76 0.28
N SER A 454 27.69 -15.97 -0.21
CA SER A 454 28.80 -16.88 -0.45
C SER A 454 29.73 -16.15 -1.41
N GLN A 455 30.82 -15.61 -0.87
CA GLN A 455 32.06 -15.53 -1.62
C GLN A 455 32.30 -16.92 -2.20
N GLN A 456 32.02 -17.09 -3.48
CA GLN A 456 32.70 -18.10 -4.27
C GLN A 456 33.60 -17.33 -5.22
N SER A 457 34.82 -17.15 -4.72
CA SER A 457 36.04 -17.03 -5.48
C SER A 457 36.17 -18.23 -6.42
N SER A 458 36.10 -17.98 -7.73
CA SER A 458 37.02 -18.42 -8.80
C SER A 458 36.34 -18.23 -10.15
#